data_AF-A0A6N2ACZ7-F1
#
_entry.id   AF-A0A6N2ACZ7-F1
#
_cell.length_a   1.000
_cell.length_b   1.000
_cell.length_c   1.000
_cell.angle_alpha   90.00
_cell.angle_beta   90.00
_cell.angle_gamma   90.00
#
_symmetry.space_group_name_H-M   'P 1'
#
loop_
_entity.id
_entity.type
_entity.pdbx_description
1 polymer ?
#
loop_
_entity_poly.entity_id
_entity_poly.type
_entity_poly.pdbx_seq_one_letter_code
_entity_poly.pdbx_strand_id
1 'polypeptide(L)' 'MKMIPREGRTYYSLDNVCKASVNTNKEDILYPAEFLNNLRFPGIPNHDIQLKVGIPVMLLRNLNQIEGLCVR' A
#
# COMPACT_ATOMS: atom_id res chain seq x y z
N MET A 1 -1.75 12.78 -23.41
CA MET A 1 -0.91 11.57 -23.58
C MET A 1 -1.79 10.45 -24.10
N LYS A 2 -1.55 9.98 -25.33
CA LYS A 2 -2.41 8.98 -25.99
C LYS A 2 -2.08 7.60 -25.43
N MET A 3 -2.91 7.12 -24.51
CA MET A 3 -2.73 5.81 -23.89
C MET A 3 -3.05 4.71 -24.89
N ILE A 4 -2.06 3.87 -25.19
CA ILE A 4 -2.29 2.58 -25.87
C ILE A 4 -3.26 1.78 -24.97
N PRO A 5 -4.33 1.18 -25.51
CA PRO A 5 -5.29 0.40 -24.75
C PRO A 5 -4.70 -0.98 -24.45
N ARG A 6 -3.61 -1.01 -23.66
CA ARG A 6 -3.16 -2.25 -23.04
C ARG A 6 -4.07 -2.50 -21.84
N GLU A 7 -4.60 -3.72 -21.75
CA GLU A 7 -5.50 -4.14 -20.69
C GLU A 7 -4.86 -3.85 -19.32
N GLY A 8 -5.59 -3.09 -18.50
CA GLY A 8 -5.19 -2.77 -17.13
C GLY A 8 -5.76 -3.79 -16.16
N ARG A 9 -5.05 -4.02 -15.06
CA ARG A 9 -5.55 -4.82 -13.94
C ARG A 9 -5.70 -3.92 -12.71
N THR A 10 -6.77 -4.13 -11.97
CA THR A 10 -6.99 -3.49 -10.68
C THR A 10 -6.47 -4.40 -9.57
N TYR A 11 -5.69 -3.83 -8.66
CA TYR A 11 -5.19 -4.50 -7.47
C TYR A 11 -5.73 -3.78 -6.24
N TYR A 12 -6.19 -4.54 -5.26
CA TYR A 12 -6.72 -3.99 -4.01
C TYR A 12 -5.68 -4.08 -2.90
N SER A 13 -5.80 -3.19 -1.92
CA SER A 13 -5.02 -3.22 -0.68
C SER A 13 -5.34 -4.46 0.15
N LEU A 14 -4.43 -4.83 1.04
CA LEU A 14 -4.64 -5.92 1.99
C LEU A 14 -5.39 -5.42 3.22
N ASP A 15 -6.37 -6.20 3.67
CA ASP A 15 -7.17 -5.93 4.87
C ASP A 15 -6.53 -6.44 6.16
N ASN A 16 -5.29 -6.93 6.12
CA ASN A 16 -4.62 -7.51 7.27
C ASN A 16 -3.13 -7.18 7.33
N VAL A 17 -2.59 -7.16 8.54
CA VAL A 17 -1.16 -6.98 8.80
C VAL A 17 -0.44 -8.32 8.74
N CYS A 18 0.79 -8.31 8.21
CA CYS A 18 1.60 -9.53 8.12
C CYS A 18 2.14 -9.93 9.49
N LYS A 19 1.65 -11.06 10.03
CA LYS A 19 2.06 -11.65 11.32
C LYS A 19 3.54 -12.06 11.40
N ALA A 20 4.25 -12.05 10.27
CA ALA A 20 5.68 -12.34 10.23
C ALA A 20 6.55 -11.11 10.58
N SER A 21 5.96 -9.91 10.64
CA SER A 21 6.72 -8.65 10.79
C SER A 21 6.99 -8.26 12.24
N VAL A 22 6.15 -8.69 13.21
CA VAL A 22 6.32 -8.40 14.64
C VAL A 22 5.73 -9.56 15.46
N ASN A 23 6.35 -9.85 16.61
CA ASN A 23 6.08 -11.02 17.45
C ASN A 23 4.83 -10.86 18.35
N THR A 24 3.81 -10.10 17.95
CA THR A 24 2.69 -9.73 18.84
C THR A 24 1.31 -10.01 18.27
N ASN A 25 0.60 -10.93 18.91
CA ASN A 25 -0.75 -11.41 18.59
C ASN A 25 -1.86 -10.33 18.69
N LYS A 26 -1.53 -9.04 18.83
CA LYS A 26 -2.45 -7.92 19.07
C LYS A 26 -2.58 -6.96 17.89
N GLU A 27 -1.91 -7.23 16.77
CA GLU A 27 -1.92 -6.38 15.58
C GLU A 27 -3.31 -6.28 14.94
N ASP A 28 -4.03 -7.40 14.87
CA ASP A 28 -5.41 -7.46 14.37
C ASP A 28 -6.35 -6.53 15.18
N ILE A 29 -6.00 -6.22 16.45
CA ILE A 29 -6.73 -5.29 17.32
C ILE A 29 -6.30 -3.83 17.08
N LEU A 30 -4.99 -3.61 16.85
CA LEU A 30 -4.43 -2.26 16.65
C LEU A 30 -4.73 -1.70 15.26
N TYR A 31 -4.83 -2.58 14.26
CA TYR A 31 -5.01 -2.22 12.86
C TYR A 31 -6.19 -2.97 12.25
N PRO A 32 -7.43 -2.62 12.62
CA PRO A 32 -8.62 -3.21 12.02
C PRO A 32 -8.71 -2.86 10.53
N ALA A 33 -9.39 -3.69 9.74
CA ALA A 33 -9.52 -3.52 8.29
C ALA A 33 -10.13 -2.16 7.92
N GLU A 34 -11.07 -1.65 8.71
CA GLU A 34 -11.65 -0.32 8.51
C GLU A 34 -10.60 0.78 8.64
N PHE A 35 -9.66 0.63 9.57
CA PHE A 35 -8.55 1.59 9.70
C PHE A 35 -7.63 1.51 8.48
N LEU A 36 -7.24 0.30 8.06
CA LEU A 36 -6.36 0.07 6.91
C LEU A 36 -6.97 0.64 5.61
N ASN A 37 -8.26 0.42 5.38
CA ASN A 37 -8.98 0.90 4.20
C ASN A 37 -9.21 2.42 4.18
N ASN A 38 -9.06 3.09 5.32
CA ASN A 38 -9.16 4.55 5.44
C ASN A 38 -7.80 5.26 5.31
N LEU A 39 -6.69 4.54 5.19
CA LEU A 39 -5.37 5.14 5.00
C LEU A 39 -5.32 5.94 3.68
N ARG A 40 -4.91 7.21 3.79
CA ARG A 40 -4.74 8.12 2.65
C ARG A 40 -3.36 8.74 2.70
N PHE A 41 -2.64 8.62 1.59
CA PHE A 41 -1.31 9.20 1.43
C PHE A 41 -1.31 10.17 0.25
N PRO A 42 -0.77 11.39 0.40
CA PRO A 42 -0.68 12.32 -0.72
C PRO A 42 0.21 11.73 -1.83
N GLY A 43 -0.29 11.76 -3.07
CA GLY A 43 0.47 11.27 -4.24
C GLY A 43 0.44 9.76 -4.46
N ILE A 44 -0.31 8.98 -3.66
CA ILE A 44 -0.47 7.54 -3.84
C ILE A 44 -1.97 7.21 -3.98
N PRO A 45 -2.37 6.30 -4.88
CA PRO A 45 -3.73 5.78 -4.92
C PRO A 45 -4.12 5.09 -3.59
N ASN A 46 -5.41 5.05 -3.27
CA ASN A 46 -5.91 4.54 -1.99
C ASN A 46 -5.99 3.00 -1.99
N HIS A 47 -7.15 2.45 -1.63
CA HIS A 47 -7.38 1.02 -1.48
C HIS A 47 -7.34 0.22 -2.79
N ASP A 48 -7.29 0.88 -3.95
CA ASP A 48 -7.17 0.24 -5.25
C ASP A 48 -6.15 0.95 -6.15
N ILE A 49 -5.43 0.18 -6.95
CA ILE A 49 -4.49 0.69 -7.95
C ILE A 49 -4.73 0.00 -9.29
N GLN A 50 -4.90 0.80 -10.34
CA GLN A 50 -5.05 0.31 -11.70
C GLN A 50 -3.70 0.40 -12.43
N LEU A 51 -3.15 -0.76 -12.78
CA LEU A 51 -1.85 -0.88 -13.42
C LEU A 51 -2.01 -1.47 -14.82
N LYS A 52 -1.35 -0.87 -15.81
CA LYS A 52 -1.19 -1.50 -17.11
C LYS A 52 -0.09 -2.54 -17.04
N VAL A 53 -0.23 -3.61 -17.84
CA VAL A 53 0.90 -4.54 -18.07
C VAL A 53 2.14 -3.71 -18.44
N GLY A 54 3.35 -4.16 -18.05
CA GLY A 54 4.65 -3.63 -18.45
C GLY A 54 5.00 -2.20 -18.02
N ILE A 55 4.32 -1.63 -17.02
CA ILE A 55 4.78 -0.40 -16.35
C ILE A 55 5.74 -0.75 -15.21
N PRO A 56 6.75 0.09 -14.92
CA PRO A 56 7.61 -0.11 -13.78
C PRO A 56 6.84 0.13 -12.48
N VAL A 57 7.09 -0.71 -11.47
CA VAL A 57 6.54 -0.58 -10.12
C VAL A 57 7.71 -0.40 -9.16
N MET A 58 7.63 0.62 -8.31
CA MET A 58 8.61 0.86 -7.25
C MET A 58 8.05 0.39 -5.91
N LEU A 59 8.82 -0.43 -5.20
CA LEU A 59 8.48 -0.87 -3.85
C LEU A 59 9.11 0.08 -2.83
N LEU A 60 8.29 0.78 -2.07
CA LEU A 60 8.74 1.58 -0.94
C LEU A 60 8.95 0.66 0.27
N ARG A 61 10.12 0.80 0.92
CA ARG A 61 10.47 0.12 2.18
C ARG A 61 10.93 1.17 3.19
N ASN A 62 10.94 0.83 4.47
CA ASN A 62 11.49 1.65 5.55
C ASN A 62 10.73 2.97 5.82
N LEU A 63 9.40 2.94 5.83
CA LEU A 63 8.56 4.09 6.19
C LEU A 63 8.50 4.34 7.72
N ASN A 64 9.64 4.24 8.41
CA ASN A 64 9.69 4.54 9.83
C ASN A 64 9.85 6.06 10.02
N GLN A 65 8.77 6.72 10.41
CA GLN A 65 8.76 8.16 10.66
C GLN A 65 9.55 8.55 11.91
N ILE A 66 9.58 7.69 12.94
CA ILE A 66 10.28 7.95 14.20
C ILE A 66 11.80 8.01 13.95
N GLU A 67 12.29 7.08 13.13
CA GLU A 67 13.70 7.00 12.76
C GLU A 67 14.08 7.93 11.59
N GLY A 68 13.16 8.78 11.12
CA GLY A 68 13.42 9.72 10.01
C GLY A 68 13.69 9.06 8.66
N LEU A 69 13.33 7.79 8.49
CA LEU A 69 13.57 7.03 7.25
C LEU A 69 12.54 7.32 6.15
N CYS A 70 11.47 8.03 6.49
CA CYS A 70 10.51 8.57 5.55
C CYS A 70 10.92 9.99 5.14
N VAL A 71 11.60 10.12 3.98
CA VAL A 71 11.90 11.43 3.38
C VAL A 71 10.64 12.00 2.73
N ARG A 72 10.30 13.24 3.11
CA ARG A 72 9.12 13.98 2.65
C ARG A 72 9.28 14.48 1.21
#